data_AF-A0A1G3REE3-F1
#
_entry.id   AF-A0A1G3REE3-F1
#
_cell.length_a   1.000
_cell.length_b   1.000
_cell.length_c   1.000
_cell.angle_alpha   90.00
_cell.angle_beta   90.00
_cell.angle_gamma   90.00
#
_symmetry.space_group_name_H-M   'P 1'
#
loop_
_entity.id
_entity.type
_entity.pdbx_description
1 polymer ?
#
loop_
_entity_poly.entity_id
_entity_poly.type
_entity_poly.pdbx_seq_one_letter_code
_entity_poly.pdbx_strand_id
1 'polypeptide(L)'
;ARKLGIKIPTLCYNEHLTPYGGCRLCLVEVAGAGRGRLLPSCATPAEDGMSVITASERVTAARQFIVELLLSRAPESLVMQAIARSLGVDPANPSDEVAEYLLVRAPRRESTNCILCAQCVRVCAQVPERHALSLSRRGIQRKAISPFGKVAETCIGCGSCAYVCPTKTIKVEEAG
;
A
#
# COMPACT_ATOMS: atom_id res chain seq x y z
N ALA A 1 -5.20 3.63 18.65
CA ALA A 1 -4.66 4.69 17.76
C ALA A 1 -5.72 5.72 17.37
N ARG A 2 -6.68 5.42 16.47
CA ARG A 2 -7.69 6.40 16.00
C ARG A 2 -8.51 7.05 17.12
N LYS A 3 -9.01 6.25 18.07
CA LYS A 3 -9.72 6.74 19.27
C LYS A 3 -8.88 7.72 20.13
N LEU A 4 -7.56 7.69 19.99
CA LEU A 4 -6.60 8.55 20.71
C LEU A 4 -6.01 9.65 19.81
N GLY A 5 -6.54 9.86 18.60
CA GLY A 5 -6.01 10.85 17.64
C GLY A 5 -4.65 10.50 17.03
N ILE A 6 -4.08 9.33 17.31
CA ILE A 6 -2.77 8.91 16.78
C ILE A 6 -2.94 8.48 15.33
N LYS A 7 -2.30 9.21 14.41
CA LYS A 7 -2.26 8.89 12.98
C LYS A 7 -1.20 7.83 12.71
N ILE A 8 -1.60 6.73 12.09
CA ILE A 8 -0.71 5.70 11.57
C ILE A 8 -0.87 5.67 10.05
N PRO A 9 0.21 5.83 9.26
CA PRO A 9 0.10 5.88 7.81
C PRO A 9 -0.34 4.51 7.27
N THR A 10 -1.33 4.54 6.36
CA THR A 10 -1.82 3.33 5.69
C THR A 10 -2.18 3.66 4.25
N LEU A 11 -1.84 2.76 3.32
CA LEU A 11 -2.25 2.87 1.92
C LEU A 11 -3.27 1.82 1.51
N CYS A 12 -3.12 0.58 1.99
CA CYS A 12 -4.00 -0.53 1.60
C CYS A 12 -5.18 -0.74 2.54
N TYR A 13 -5.27 0.01 3.65
CA TYR A 13 -6.41 -0.09 4.56
C TYR A 13 -7.55 0.78 4.03
N ASN A 14 -8.77 0.24 4.06
CA ASN A 14 -10.02 0.96 3.85
C ASN A 14 -11.01 0.34 4.85
N GLU A 15 -11.78 1.16 5.54
CA GLU A 15 -12.67 0.70 6.62
C GLU A 15 -13.83 -0.17 6.12
N HIS A 16 -14.21 -0.05 4.85
CA HIS A 16 -15.26 -0.83 4.21
C HIS A 16 -14.73 -2.14 3.58
N LEU A 17 -13.43 -2.41 3.66
CA LEU A 17 -12.81 -3.61 3.10
C LEU A 17 -12.15 -4.47 4.19
N THR A 18 -12.19 -5.78 4.03
CA THR A 18 -11.46 -6.72 4.90
C THR A 18 -9.98 -6.35 4.99
N PRO A 19 -9.36 -6.28 6.19
CA PRO A 19 -7.95 -5.96 6.34
C PRO A 19 -7.03 -6.78 5.44
N TYR A 20 -6.05 -6.10 4.81
CA TYR A 20 -5.12 -6.74 3.86
C TYR A 20 -3.68 -6.80 4.38
N GLY A 21 -3.20 -5.77 5.07
CA GLY A 21 -1.83 -5.74 5.61
C GLY A 21 -0.70 -5.69 4.56
N GLY A 22 -1.01 -5.55 3.26
CA GLY A 22 -0.02 -5.68 2.18
C GLY A 22 1.00 -4.53 2.09
N CYS A 23 0.61 -3.27 2.32
CA CYS A 23 1.51 -2.13 2.12
C CYS A 23 2.51 -1.92 3.26
N ARG A 24 2.28 -2.53 4.44
CA ARG A 24 3.15 -2.46 5.63
C ARG A 24 3.49 -1.08 6.21
N LEU A 25 3.06 0.05 5.65
CA LEU A 25 3.24 1.38 6.29
C LEU A 25 2.64 1.46 7.70
N CYS A 26 1.61 0.66 7.96
CA CYS A 26 0.90 0.62 9.23
C CYS A 26 1.65 -0.10 10.37
N LEU A 27 2.92 -0.48 10.16
CA LEU A 27 3.71 -1.16 11.18
C LEU A 27 3.79 -0.32 12.47
N VAL A 28 3.63 -1.01 13.59
CA VAL A 28 3.80 -0.50 14.95
C VAL A 28 4.61 -1.52 15.75
N GLU A 29 5.27 -1.08 16.81
CA GLU A 29 5.99 -1.98 17.71
C GLU A 29 5.10 -2.34 18.89
N VAL A 30 4.89 -3.63 19.13
CA VAL A 30 4.20 -4.15 20.30
C VAL A 30 5.26 -4.64 21.29
N ALA A 31 5.22 -4.12 22.52
CA ALA A 31 6.13 -4.53 23.57
C ALA A 31 5.93 -6.02 23.94
N GLY A 32 7.00 -6.70 24.32
CA GLY A 32 6.96 -8.11 24.73
C GLY A 32 8.20 -8.47 25.56
N ALA A 33 8.30 -9.75 25.95
CA ALA A 33 9.48 -10.24 26.66
C ALA A 33 10.72 -10.18 25.73
N GLY A 34 11.60 -9.22 25.95
CA GLY A 34 12.79 -8.96 25.12
C GLY A 34 12.53 -7.91 24.04
N ARG A 35 12.97 -8.19 22.80
CA ARG A 35 12.85 -7.23 21.70
C ARG A 35 11.39 -7.20 21.18
N GLY A 36 10.78 -6.02 21.18
CA GLY A 36 9.41 -5.80 20.69
C GLY A 36 9.19 -6.30 19.25
N ARG A 37 7.93 -6.62 18.93
CA ARG A 37 7.53 -7.16 17.62
C ARG A 37 6.92 -6.07 16.75
N LEU A 38 7.37 -5.98 15.50
CA LEU A 38 6.73 -5.10 14.50
C LEU A 38 5.52 -5.81 13.90
N LEU A 39 4.33 -5.26 14.11
CA LEU A 39 3.06 -5.83 13.67
C LEU A 39 2.27 -4.80 12.82
N PRO A 40 1.52 -5.26 11.81
CA PRO A 40 0.67 -4.36 11.03
C PRO A 40 -0.55 -3.95 11.85
N SER A 41 -0.63 -2.69 12.28
CA SER A 41 -1.77 -2.19 13.07
C SER A 41 -3.13 -2.31 12.36
N CYS A 42 -3.14 -2.40 11.03
CA CYS A 42 -4.38 -2.46 10.26
C CYS A 42 -5.04 -3.85 10.23
N ALA A 43 -4.30 -4.91 10.58
CA ALA A 43 -4.76 -6.30 10.50
C ALA A 43 -4.50 -7.10 11.79
N THR A 44 -3.85 -6.49 12.77
CA THR A 44 -3.60 -7.12 14.08
C THR A 44 -4.73 -6.70 15.03
N PRO A 45 -5.52 -7.65 15.57
CA PRO A 45 -6.48 -7.37 16.63
C PRO A 45 -5.78 -6.76 17.85
N ALA A 46 -6.45 -5.81 18.51
CA ALA A 46 -5.99 -5.27 19.78
C ALA A 46 -6.36 -6.25 20.90
N GLU A 47 -5.43 -6.51 21.81
CA GLU A 47 -5.61 -7.39 22.96
C GLU A 47 -5.43 -6.60 24.26
N ASP A 48 -6.07 -7.05 25.32
CA ASP A 48 -5.96 -6.42 26.64
C ASP A 48 -4.52 -6.49 27.16
N GLY A 49 -4.04 -5.38 27.73
CA GLY A 49 -2.66 -5.25 28.19
C GLY A 49 -1.63 -5.01 27.08
N MET A 50 -2.03 -4.95 25.81
CA MET A 50 -1.11 -4.66 24.70
C MET A 50 -0.56 -3.23 24.79
N SER A 51 0.77 -3.10 24.92
CA SER A 51 1.48 -1.82 24.85
C SER A 51 2.05 -1.60 23.44
N VAL A 52 1.60 -0.53 22.78
CA VAL A 52 1.91 -0.24 21.37
C VAL A 52 2.69 1.06 21.24
N ILE A 53 3.88 0.98 20.64
CA ILE A 53 4.75 2.11 20.33
C ILE A 53 4.62 2.40 18.83
N THR A 54 4.10 3.58 18.49
CA THR A 54 3.75 3.93 17.10
C THR A 54 4.85 4.66 16.33
N ALA A 55 5.94 5.05 17.01
CA ALA A 55 7.03 5.85 16.47
C ALA A 55 8.38 5.58 17.20
N SER A 56 8.72 4.31 17.42
CA SER A 56 10.09 3.94 17.81
C SER A 56 11.05 4.13 16.63
N GLU A 57 12.35 4.22 16.88
CA GLU A 57 13.36 4.26 15.82
C GLU A 57 13.19 3.11 14.82
N ARG A 58 12.86 1.91 15.30
CA ARG A 58 12.60 0.73 14.47
C ARG A 58 11.36 0.89 13.59
N VAL A 59 10.29 1.48 14.13
CA VAL A 59 9.06 1.74 13.36
C VAL A 59 9.33 2.80 12.29
N THR A 60 10.05 3.87 12.64
CA THR A 60 10.41 4.94 11.72
C THR A 60 11.28 4.41 10.58
N ALA A 61 12.38 3.73 10.89
CA ALA A 61 13.28 3.13 9.90
C ALA A 61 12.55 2.13 9.00
N ALA A 62 11.68 1.27 9.56
CA ALA A 62 10.89 0.32 8.77
C ALA A 62 9.94 1.05 7.80
N ARG A 63 9.27 2.11 8.24
CA ARG A 63 8.36 2.89 7.37
C ARG A 63 9.11 3.62 6.26
N GLN A 64 10.30 4.17 6.54
CA GLN A 64 11.17 4.82 5.57
C GLN A 64 11.60 3.82 4.48
N PHE A 65 12.16 2.68 4.89
CA PHE A 65 12.52 1.61 3.96
C PHE A 65 11.33 1.09 3.11
N ILE A 66 10.16 0.92 3.75
CA ILE A 66 8.95 0.48 3.02
C ILE A 66 8.51 1.53 1.99
N VAL A 67 8.56 2.82 2.32
CA VAL A 67 8.14 3.84 1.36
C VAL A 67 9.11 3.95 0.19
N GLU A 68 10.40 3.73 0.39
CA GLU A 68 11.41 3.64 -0.67
C GLU A 68 11.13 2.45 -1.61
N LEU A 69 10.81 1.27 -1.05
CA LEU A 69 10.38 0.13 -1.85
C LEU A 69 9.12 0.43 -2.68
N LEU A 70 8.12 1.07 -2.08
CA LEU A 70 6.89 1.44 -2.78
C LEU A 70 7.16 2.50 -3.88
N LEU A 71 8.05 3.47 -3.61
CA LEU A 71 8.48 4.48 -4.57
C LEU A 71 9.29 3.89 -5.72
N SER A 72 10.15 2.90 -5.48
CA SER A 72 10.89 2.20 -6.54
C SER A 72 9.96 1.64 -7.62
N ARG A 73 8.73 1.26 -7.22
CA ARG A 73 7.68 0.79 -8.12
C ARG A 73 6.83 1.91 -8.70
N ALA A 74 6.45 2.90 -7.89
CA ALA A 74 5.52 3.98 -8.26
C ALA A 74 6.12 5.38 -8.05
N PRO A 75 7.24 5.71 -8.72
CA PRO A 75 8.03 6.92 -8.42
C PRO A 75 7.33 8.22 -8.85
N GLU A 76 6.45 8.13 -9.86
CA GLU A 76 5.68 9.26 -10.41
C GLU A 76 4.36 9.50 -9.65
N SER A 77 4.04 8.66 -8.66
CA SER A 77 2.82 8.84 -7.88
C SER A 77 2.99 9.99 -6.89
N LEU A 78 2.29 11.09 -7.14
CA LEU A 78 2.27 12.25 -6.23
C LEU A 78 1.87 11.87 -4.79
N VAL A 79 0.99 10.88 -4.64
CA VAL A 79 0.59 10.34 -3.33
C VAL A 79 1.77 9.64 -2.65
N MET A 80 2.53 8.84 -3.38
CA MET A 80 3.71 8.18 -2.81
C MET A 80 4.80 9.18 -2.45
N GLN A 81 5.03 10.18 -3.29
CA GLN A 81 5.97 11.26 -2.99
C GLN A 81 5.56 12.05 -1.75
N ALA A 82 4.26 12.34 -1.57
CA ALA A 82 3.76 13.02 -0.39
C ALA A 82 3.94 12.17 0.89
N ILE A 83 3.68 10.85 0.80
CA ILE A 83 3.89 9.93 1.93
C ILE A 83 5.38 9.85 2.28
N ALA A 84 6.26 9.76 1.30
CA ALA A 84 7.70 9.74 1.53
C ALA A 84 8.18 10.99 2.28
N ARG A 85 7.79 12.18 1.82
CA ARG A 85 8.08 13.44 2.51
C ARG A 85 7.54 13.46 3.93
N SER A 86 6.32 12.96 4.16
CA SER A 86 5.74 12.88 5.53
C SER A 86 6.51 11.94 6.48
N LEU A 87 7.32 11.03 5.92
CA LEU A 87 8.18 10.11 6.66
C LEU A 87 9.66 10.56 6.68
N GLY A 88 9.95 11.76 6.17
CA GLY A 88 11.32 12.29 6.08
C GLY A 88 12.19 11.63 5.01
N VAL A 89 11.58 10.96 4.02
CA VAL A 89 12.30 10.40 2.87
C VAL A 89 12.22 11.37 1.70
N ASP A 90 13.38 11.83 1.23
CA ASP A 90 13.51 12.61 0.01
C ASP A 90 13.97 11.71 -1.15
N PRO A 91 13.12 11.44 -2.16
CA PRO A 91 13.50 10.62 -3.31
C PRO A 91 14.68 11.18 -4.11
N ALA A 92 14.96 12.49 -4.00
CA ALA A 92 16.10 13.13 -4.65
C ALA A 92 17.41 13.01 -3.86
N ASN A 93 17.34 12.69 -2.57
CA ASN A 93 18.49 12.50 -1.68
C ASN A 93 18.33 11.20 -0.88
N PRO A 94 18.66 10.04 -1.47
CA PRO A 94 18.61 8.75 -0.78
C PRO A 94 19.51 8.72 0.46
N SER A 95 19.03 8.15 1.56
CA SER A 95 19.71 8.19 2.86
C SER A 95 20.86 7.18 3.01
N ASP A 96 20.85 6.11 2.21
CA ASP A 96 21.85 5.04 2.23
C ASP A 96 21.98 4.36 0.86
N GLU A 97 22.93 3.42 0.74
CA GLU A 97 23.21 2.68 -0.50
C GLU A 97 21.99 1.87 -1.00
N VAL A 98 21.17 1.36 -0.09
CA VAL A 98 19.97 0.59 -0.43
C VAL A 98 18.92 1.52 -1.02
N ALA A 99 18.67 2.67 -0.39
CA ALA A 99 17.78 3.69 -0.89
C ALA A 99 18.25 4.21 -2.26
N GLU A 100 19.55 4.46 -2.44
CA GLU A 100 20.12 4.90 -3.71
C GLU A 100 19.88 3.86 -4.80
N TYR A 101 20.13 2.59 -4.50
CA TYR A 101 19.82 1.51 -5.43
C TYR A 101 18.32 1.50 -5.78
N LEU A 102 17.43 1.50 -4.80
CA LEU A 102 15.98 1.38 -5.01
C LEU A 102 15.39 2.56 -5.79
N LEU A 103 15.83 3.78 -5.52
CA LEU A 103 15.21 5.00 -6.04
C LEU A 103 15.84 5.47 -7.36
N VAL A 104 17.14 5.20 -7.57
CA VAL A 104 17.90 5.75 -8.70
C VAL A 104 18.34 4.67 -9.68
N ARG A 105 18.90 3.55 -9.19
CA ARG A 105 19.61 2.58 -10.05
C ARG A 105 18.78 1.37 -10.44
N ALA A 106 17.76 1.02 -9.65
CA ALA A 106 16.95 -0.17 -9.86
C ALA A 106 16.22 -0.09 -11.21
N PRO A 107 16.31 -1.14 -12.06
CA PRO A 107 15.70 -1.10 -13.38
C PRO A 107 14.16 -1.06 -13.27
N ARG A 108 13.57 -0.03 -13.89
CA ARG A 108 12.11 0.09 -13.98
C ARG A 108 11.56 -0.96 -14.94
N ARG A 109 10.83 -1.94 -14.39
CA ARG A 109 10.22 -3.01 -15.19
C ARG A 109 8.88 -2.66 -15.80
N GLU A 110 8.21 -1.66 -15.24
CA GLU A 110 6.89 -1.18 -15.66
C GLU A 110 6.75 0.27 -15.21
N SER A 111 6.28 1.15 -16.10
CA SER A 111 5.82 2.48 -15.68
C SER A 111 4.39 2.35 -15.15
N THR A 112 4.22 2.47 -13.84
CA THR A 112 2.91 2.38 -13.19
C THR A 112 2.92 3.11 -11.85
N ASN A 113 1.78 3.67 -11.47
CA ASN A 113 1.55 4.21 -10.13
C ASN A 113 0.91 3.17 -9.18
N CYS A 114 0.70 1.93 -9.64
CA CYS A 114 0.07 0.89 -8.85
C CYS A 114 1.03 0.29 -7.81
N ILE A 115 0.69 0.45 -6.54
CA ILE A 115 1.45 -0.07 -5.39
C ILE A 115 0.99 -1.45 -4.91
N LEU A 116 0.14 -2.14 -5.68
CA LEU A 116 -0.40 -3.47 -5.34
C LEU A 116 -1.13 -3.53 -3.99
N CYS A 117 -1.83 -2.45 -3.61
CA CYS A 117 -2.61 -2.38 -2.36
C CYS A 117 -3.87 -3.26 -2.35
N ALA A 118 -4.23 -3.84 -3.50
CA ALA A 118 -5.37 -4.74 -3.71
C ALA A 118 -6.74 -4.17 -3.28
N GLN A 119 -6.88 -2.85 -3.08
CA GLN A 119 -8.18 -2.25 -2.76
C GLN A 119 -9.15 -2.41 -3.93
N CYS A 120 -8.70 -2.20 -5.16
CA CYS A 120 -9.49 -2.41 -6.38
C CYS A 120 -10.01 -3.85 -6.54
N VAL A 121 -9.16 -4.85 -6.24
CA VAL A 121 -9.52 -6.27 -6.30
C VAL A 121 -10.55 -6.61 -5.21
N ARG A 122 -10.30 -6.17 -3.96
CA ARG A 122 -11.20 -6.45 -2.84
C ARG A 122 -12.56 -5.76 -2.98
N VAL A 123 -12.61 -4.50 -3.40
CA VAL A 123 -13.90 -3.82 -3.61
C VAL A 123 -14.66 -4.45 -4.77
N CYS A 124 -13.98 -4.85 -5.84
CA CYS A 124 -14.62 -5.53 -6.97
C CYS A 124 -15.21 -6.90 -6.57
N ALA A 125 -14.56 -7.60 -5.63
CA ALA A 125 -15.04 -8.87 -5.09
C ALA A 125 -16.20 -8.71 -4.08
N GLN A 126 -16.48 -7.50 -3.58
CA GLN A 126 -17.66 -7.25 -2.73
C GLN A 126 -18.93 -7.08 -3.55
N VAL A 127 -18.81 -6.70 -4.83
CA VAL A 127 -19.96 -6.63 -5.73
C VAL A 127 -20.31 -8.05 -6.17
N PRO A 128 -21.51 -8.56 -5.88
CA PRO A 128 -21.89 -9.93 -6.20
C PRO A 128 -21.64 -10.27 -7.67
N GLU A 129 -21.02 -11.43 -7.90
CA GLU A 129 -20.77 -12.01 -9.24
C GLU A 129 -19.89 -11.16 -10.18
N ARG A 130 -19.19 -10.13 -9.67
CA ARG A 130 -18.32 -9.30 -10.52
C ARG A 130 -16.91 -9.87 -10.60
N HIS A 131 -16.11 -9.81 -9.53
CA HIS A 131 -14.73 -10.35 -9.51
C HIS A 131 -13.88 -10.04 -10.77
N ALA A 132 -14.09 -8.87 -11.38
CA ALA A 132 -13.53 -8.51 -12.67
C ALA A 132 -12.02 -8.19 -12.63
N LEU A 133 -11.45 -8.05 -11.42
CA LEU A 133 -10.05 -7.71 -11.19
C LEU A 133 -9.38 -8.74 -10.28
N SER A 134 -8.11 -9.03 -10.55
CA SER A 134 -7.28 -9.91 -9.73
C SER A 134 -5.84 -9.40 -9.62
N LEU A 135 -5.08 -9.91 -8.65
CA LEU A 135 -3.62 -9.80 -8.66
C LEU A 135 -3.04 -11.02 -9.36
N SER A 136 -2.46 -10.82 -10.54
CA SER A 136 -1.80 -11.87 -11.32
C SER A 136 -0.29 -11.82 -11.17
N ARG A 137 0.38 -12.92 -11.56
CA ARG A 137 1.83 -13.15 -11.49
C ARG A 137 2.38 -13.16 -10.05
N ARG A 138 3.71 -13.25 -9.90
CA ARG A 138 4.40 -13.35 -8.60
C ARG A 138 5.63 -12.43 -8.54
N GLY A 139 6.08 -12.15 -7.31
CA GLY A 139 7.23 -11.29 -7.04
C GLY A 139 7.10 -9.91 -7.68
N ILE A 140 8.19 -9.43 -8.27
CA ILE A 140 8.27 -8.13 -8.94
C ILE A 140 7.40 -8.02 -10.21
N GLN A 141 6.95 -9.15 -10.76
CA GLN A 141 6.07 -9.17 -11.92
C GLN A 141 4.58 -9.05 -11.56
N ARG A 142 4.23 -8.96 -10.27
CA ARG A 142 2.83 -8.86 -9.84
C ARG A 142 2.16 -7.62 -10.43
N LYS A 143 0.92 -7.80 -10.89
CA LYS A 143 0.08 -6.72 -11.46
C LYS A 143 -1.37 -6.90 -11.05
N ALA A 144 -2.07 -5.79 -10.84
CA ALA A 144 -3.53 -5.78 -10.80
C ALA A 144 -4.04 -5.76 -12.24
N ILE A 145 -4.79 -6.78 -12.63
CA ILE A 145 -5.22 -6.97 -14.02
C ILE A 145 -6.57 -7.66 -14.07
N SER A 146 -7.32 -7.41 -15.13
CA SER A 146 -8.49 -8.18 -15.52
C SER A 146 -8.07 -9.50 -16.21
N PRO A 147 -8.98 -10.48 -16.32
CA PRO A 147 -8.75 -11.70 -17.10
C PRO A 147 -8.17 -11.41 -18.49
N PHE A 148 -7.03 -12.04 -18.79
CA PHE A 148 -6.32 -11.89 -20.06
C PHE A 148 -5.95 -10.46 -20.46
N GLY A 149 -5.98 -9.49 -19.53
CA GLY A 149 -5.73 -8.08 -19.83
C GLY A 149 -6.85 -7.39 -20.62
N LYS A 150 -8.02 -8.03 -20.74
CA LYS A 150 -9.21 -7.47 -21.40
C LYS A 150 -10.26 -7.11 -20.35
N VAL A 151 -11.12 -6.14 -20.62
CA VAL A 151 -12.25 -5.84 -19.72
C VAL A 151 -13.06 -7.11 -19.54
N ALA A 152 -13.26 -7.53 -18.29
CA ALA A 152 -14.08 -8.71 -18.00
C ALA A 152 -15.55 -8.42 -18.32
N GLU A 153 -16.25 -9.39 -18.87
CA GLU A 153 -17.71 -9.32 -19.10
C GLU A 153 -18.49 -9.10 -17.79
N THR A 154 -17.93 -9.56 -16.67
CA THR A 154 -18.49 -9.34 -15.34
C THR A 154 -18.26 -7.92 -14.81
N CYS A 155 -17.54 -7.05 -15.54
CA CYS A 155 -17.34 -5.65 -15.16
C CYS A 155 -18.53 -4.79 -15.63
N ILE A 156 -19.30 -4.25 -14.70
CA ILE A 156 -20.44 -3.36 -14.98
C ILE A 156 -20.07 -1.87 -15.01
N GLY A 157 -18.77 -1.52 -15.02
CA GLY A 157 -18.34 -0.12 -15.10
C GLY A 157 -18.65 0.76 -13.87
N CYS A 158 -18.96 0.18 -12.70
CA CYS A 158 -19.40 0.93 -11.51
C CYS A 158 -18.38 1.92 -10.90
N GLY A 159 -17.14 1.99 -11.40
CA GLY A 159 -16.11 2.94 -10.93
C GLY A 159 -15.56 2.71 -9.51
N SER A 160 -16.08 1.75 -8.75
CA SER A 160 -15.66 1.51 -7.34
C SER A 160 -14.15 1.29 -7.19
N CYS A 161 -13.52 0.58 -8.13
CA CYS A 161 -12.08 0.31 -8.14
C CYS A 161 -11.23 1.58 -8.34
N ALA A 162 -11.73 2.55 -9.10
CA ALA A 162 -11.08 3.85 -9.29
C ALA A 162 -11.21 4.70 -8.03
N TYR A 163 -12.41 4.73 -7.44
CA TYR A 163 -12.68 5.51 -6.21
C TYR A 163 -11.79 5.09 -5.03
N VAL A 164 -11.61 3.78 -4.82
CA VAL A 164 -10.75 3.29 -3.73
C VAL A 164 -9.26 3.31 -4.06
N CYS A 165 -8.84 3.68 -5.27
CA CYS A 165 -7.44 3.62 -5.69
C CYS A 165 -6.63 4.75 -5.03
N PRO A 166 -5.73 4.46 -4.09
CA PRO A 166 -5.10 5.50 -3.28
C PRO A 166 -4.09 6.31 -4.10
N THR A 167 -3.53 5.73 -5.15
CA THR A 167 -2.55 6.38 -6.04
C THR A 167 -3.18 6.88 -7.34
N LYS A 168 -4.51 6.81 -7.49
CA LYS A 168 -5.24 7.20 -8.71
C LYS A 168 -4.70 6.55 -10.00
N THR A 169 -4.22 5.31 -9.89
CA THR A 169 -3.74 4.55 -11.05
C THR A 169 -4.90 4.06 -11.92
N ILE A 170 -5.99 3.65 -11.28
CA ILE A 170 -7.25 3.35 -11.98
C ILE A 170 -8.05 4.66 -12.02
N LYS A 171 -8.53 5.02 -13.21
CA LYS A 171 -9.33 6.21 -13.47
C LYS A 171 -10.68 5.81 -14.07
N VAL A 172 -11.68 6.67 -13.90
CA VAL A 172 -12.94 6.59 -14.65
C VAL A 172 -12.81 7.57 -15.81
N GLU A 173 -13.12 7.09 -17.00
CA GLU A 173 -13.22 7.90 -18.21
C GLU A 173 -14.67 7.76 -18.70
N GLU A 174 -15.30 8.87 -19.07
CA GLU A 174 -16.62 8.79 -19.69
C GLU A 174 -16.46 8.22 -21.10
N ALA A 175 -17.23 7.17 -21.39
CA ALA A 175 -17.38 6.70 -22.76
C ALA A 175 -18.23 7.72 -23.50
N GLY A 176 -17.58 8.56 -24.31
CA GLY A 176 -18.24 9.48 -25.24
C GLY A 176 -19.03 8.75 -26.33
#